data_AF-A0A6G0JWV7-F1
#
_entry.id   AF-A0A6G0JWV7-F1
#
_cell.length_a   1.000
_cell.length_b   1.000
_cell.length_c   1.000
_cell.angle_alpha   90.00
_cell.angle_beta   90.00
_cell.angle_gamma   90.00
#
_symmetry.space_group_name_H-M   'P 1'
#
loop_
_entity.id
_entity.type
_entity.pdbx_description
1 polymer ?
#
loop_
_entity_poly.entity_id
_entity_poly.type
_entity_poly.pdbx_seq_one_letter_code
_entity_poly.pdbx_strand_id
1 'polypeptide(L)'
;MQILRLAIVFISALAIQGTQALSAGTAPGLAAGTTGGGNANPVYPTSLAELKNYLKDSQPRVVILKTTFNFRGSEGTTTETGCRPKCNRDCLTKNNGYKGQDVILQSGGMANTGGCVEGTSVQVTYGLAATKNPLVATSNKTLRGVGTSGVIKGKGLWIQGDNVIIQNVHITQLNPHLIWGGDAGKYAVF
;
A
#
# COMPACT_ATOMS: atom_id res chain seq x y z
N MET A 1 36.20 -51.85 47.53
CA MET A 1 36.34 -50.84 46.45
C MET A 1 34.97 -50.58 45.87
N GLN A 2 34.33 -49.48 46.26
CA GLN A 2 32.96 -49.11 45.85
C GLN A 2 33.09 -48.11 44.69
N ILE A 3 32.66 -48.51 43.49
CA ILE A 3 32.76 -47.67 42.29
C ILE A 3 31.50 -46.80 42.22
N LEU A 4 31.65 -45.52 42.56
CA LEU A 4 30.60 -44.51 42.46
C LEU A 4 30.42 -44.14 40.98
N ARG A 5 29.25 -44.43 40.40
CA ARG A 5 28.90 -44.02 39.03
C ARG A 5 28.30 -42.61 39.06
N LEU A 6 29.04 -41.60 38.60
CA LEU A 6 28.48 -40.29 38.30
C LEU A 6 27.70 -40.36 36.98
N ALA A 7 26.39 -40.13 37.03
CA ALA A 7 25.59 -39.90 35.84
C ALA A 7 25.60 -38.38 35.52
N ILE A 8 26.18 -38.00 34.40
CA ILE A 8 26.17 -36.63 33.90
C ILE A 8 24.91 -36.45 33.04
N VAL A 9 23.95 -35.68 33.55
CA VAL A 9 22.75 -35.29 32.80
C VAL A 9 23.09 -34.07 31.95
N PHE A 10 23.17 -34.23 30.63
CA PHE A 10 23.26 -33.11 29.69
C PHE A 10 21.89 -32.46 29.55
N ILE A 11 21.69 -31.30 30.17
CA ILE A 11 20.54 -30.44 29.90
C ILE A 11 20.86 -29.63 28.64
N SER A 12 20.33 -30.06 27.50
CA SER A 12 20.36 -29.30 26.27
C SER A 12 19.47 -28.06 26.39
N ALA A 13 20.06 -26.89 26.57
CA ALA A 13 19.37 -25.61 26.50
C ALA A 13 18.89 -25.38 25.06
N LEU A 14 17.57 -25.44 24.84
CA LEU A 14 16.96 -24.96 23.60
C LEU A 14 17.17 -23.44 23.55
N ALA A 15 18.05 -22.98 22.67
CA ALA A 15 18.15 -21.58 22.32
C ALA A 15 16.85 -21.17 21.62
N ILE A 16 15.95 -20.50 22.34
CA ILE A 16 14.82 -19.78 21.74
C ILE A 16 15.45 -18.70 20.86
N GLN A 17 15.46 -18.91 19.54
CA GLN A 17 15.79 -17.85 18.60
C GLN A 17 14.76 -16.76 18.80
N GLY A 18 15.15 -15.70 19.51
CA GLY A 18 14.35 -14.50 19.65
C GLY A 18 13.95 -14.04 18.26
N THR A 19 12.64 -14.01 17.99
CA THR A 19 12.11 -13.27 16.85
C THR A 19 12.68 -11.87 16.95
N GLN A 20 13.65 -11.54 16.09
CA GLN A 20 14.17 -10.18 15.98
C GLN A 20 12.96 -9.28 15.88
N ALA A 21 12.74 -8.48 16.92
CA ALA A 21 11.61 -7.57 16.96
C ALA A 21 11.71 -6.75 15.67
N LEU A 22 10.70 -6.89 14.81
CA LEU A 22 10.58 -6.12 13.59
C LEU A 22 10.26 -4.67 13.98
N SER A 23 11.17 -4.01 14.71
CA SER A 23 10.99 -2.67 15.22
C SER A 23 10.87 -1.71 14.04
N ALA A 24 9.81 -0.91 14.04
CA ALA A 24 9.61 0.14 13.06
C ALA A 24 10.48 1.39 13.35
N GLY A 25 11.33 1.36 14.38
CA GLY A 25 11.99 2.56 14.90
C GLY A 25 10.98 3.49 15.58
N THR A 26 11.41 4.72 15.87
CA THR A 26 10.57 5.74 16.51
C THR A 26 10.24 6.85 15.52
N ALA A 27 8.97 7.20 15.39
CA ALA A 27 8.54 8.32 14.56
C ALA A 27 8.99 9.66 15.20
N PRO A 28 9.65 10.57 14.46
CA PRO A 28 9.92 11.92 14.94
C PRO A 28 8.74 12.88 14.67
N GLY A 29 8.84 14.11 15.17
CA GLY A 29 7.91 15.21 14.85
C GLY A 29 6.51 15.04 15.44
N LEU A 30 5.49 15.52 14.73
CA LEU A 30 4.10 15.51 15.22
C LEU A 30 3.53 14.11 15.46
N ALA A 31 4.10 13.08 14.82
CA ALA A 31 3.69 11.69 15.00
C ALA A 31 4.52 10.96 16.09
N ALA A 32 5.35 11.66 16.86
CA ALA A 32 6.12 11.07 17.95
C ALA A 32 5.20 10.38 18.96
N GLY A 33 5.59 9.18 19.39
CA GLY A 33 4.77 8.32 20.25
C GLY A 33 3.82 7.38 19.51
N THR A 34 3.73 7.44 18.17
CA THR A 34 3.01 6.43 17.39
C THR A 34 3.62 5.04 17.61
N THR A 35 2.78 4.07 17.98
CA THR A 35 3.15 2.68 18.26
C THR A 35 2.67 1.70 17.19
N GLY A 36 1.71 2.10 16.34
CA GLY A 36 1.12 1.23 15.33
C GLY A 36 0.41 0.03 15.95
N GLY A 37 0.72 -1.16 15.44
CA GLY A 37 0.28 -2.42 16.03
C GLY A 37 0.99 -2.83 17.33
N GLY A 38 1.93 -2.01 17.82
CA GLY A 38 2.70 -2.27 19.04
C GLY A 38 3.45 -3.60 18.99
N ASN A 39 3.31 -4.38 20.07
CA ASN A 39 3.95 -5.69 20.23
C ASN A 39 3.07 -6.86 19.77
N ALA A 40 2.02 -6.60 18.98
CA ALA A 40 1.19 -7.68 18.44
C ALA A 40 2.03 -8.66 17.61
N ASN A 41 1.74 -9.96 17.75
CA ASN A 41 2.43 -10.99 16.98
C ASN A 41 2.29 -10.71 15.47
N PRO A 42 3.40 -10.71 14.71
CA PRO A 42 3.33 -10.43 13.28
C PRO A 42 2.45 -11.41 12.51
N VAL A 43 1.62 -10.87 11.61
CA VAL A 43 0.84 -11.64 10.64
C VAL A 43 1.41 -11.46 9.24
N TYR A 44 1.34 -12.52 8.44
CA TYR A 44 1.93 -12.59 7.11
C TYR A 44 0.84 -12.94 6.12
N PRO A 45 0.15 -11.94 5.53
CA PRO A 45 -0.88 -12.23 4.53
C PRO A 45 -0.27 -13.03 3.37
N THR A 46 -1.06 -13.94 2.84
CA THR A 46 -0.75 -14.79 1.68
C THR A 46 -1.69 -14.53 0.50
N SER A 47 -2.80 -13.82 0.76
CA SER A 47 -3.78 -13.44 -0.24
C SER A 47 -4.18 -11.96 -0.16
N LEU A 48 -4.75 -11.44 -1.26
CA LEU A 48 -5.33 -10.08 -1.29
C LEU A 48 -6.42 -9.89 -0.23
N ALA A 49 -7.20 -10.94 0.06
CA ALA A 49 -8.27 -10.92 1.05
C ALA A 49 -7.73 -10.84 2.48
N GLU A 50 -6.71 -11.63 2.82
CA GLU A 50 -6.04 -11.55 4.12
C GLU A 50 -5.41 -10.18 4.35
N LEU A 51 -4.73 -9.62 3.35
CA LEU A 51 -4.17 -8.27 3.45
C LEU A 51 -5.27 -7.24 3.71
N LYS A 52 -6.36 -7.27 2.95
CA LYS A 52 -7.54 -6.41 3.16
C LYS A 52 -8.09 -6.55 4.59
N ASN A 53 -8.25 -7.77 5.07
CA ASN A 53 -8.85 -8.04 6.37
C ASN A 53 -7.94 -7.60 7.53
N TYR A 54 -6.65 -7.93 7.50
CA TYR A 54 -5.72 -7.53 8.56
C TYR A 54 -5.55 -6.01 8.66
N LEU A 55 -5.66 -5.28 7.55
CA LEU A 55 -5.62 -3.81 7.58
C LEU A 55 -6.91 -3.19 8.13
N LYS A 56 -8.07 -3.83 7.88
CA LYS A 56 -9.39 -3.26 8.21
C LYS A 56 -9.92 -3.68 9.58
N ASP A 57 -9.52 -4.83 10.12
CA ASP A 57 -10.08 -5.34 11.36
C ASP A 57 -9.84 -4.41 12.57
N SER A 58 -10.56 -4.65 13.67
CA SER A 58 -10.47 -3.82 14.87
C SER A 58 -9.28 -4.16 15.78
N GLN A 59 -8.51 -5.20 15.46
CA GLN A 59 -7.42 -5.66 16.32
C GLN A 59 -6.14 -4.86 16.05
N PRO A 60 -5.28 -4.63 17.06
CA PRO A 60 -3.92 -4.20 16.81
C PRO A 60 -3.18 -5.25 15.96
N ARG A 61 -2.55 -4.83 14.85
CA ARG A 61 -1.87 -5.76 13.93
C ARG A 61 -0.50 -5.24 13.52
N VAL A 62 0.47 -6.15 13.49
CA VAL A 62 1.74 -5.98 12.77
C VAL A 62 1.69 -6.83 11.51
N VAL A 63 1.37 -6.22 10.37
CA VAL A 63 1.20 -6.84 9.06
C VAL A 63 2.50 -6.75 8.26
N ILE A 64 3.10 -7.90 7.95
CA ILE A 64 4.41 -7.96 7.29
C ILE A 64 4.28 -8.47 5.85
N LEU A 65 4.68 -7.64 4.89
CA LEU A 65 4.67 -7.96 3.47
C LEU A 65 6.02 -8.57 3.05
N LYS A 66 6.00 -9.89 2.78
CA LYS A 66 7.15 -10.65 2.25
C LYS A 66 7.10 -10.84 0.74
N THR A 67 6.05 -10.35 0.07
CA THR A 67 5.81 -10.55 -1.36
C THR A 67 5.01 -9.40 -1.96
N THR A 68 4.86 -9.43 -3.30
CA THR A 68 4.01 -8.50 -4.05
C THR A 68 2.54 -8.90 -3.95
N PHE A 69 1.69 -7.96 -3.55
CA PHE A 69 0.24 -8.05 -3.64
C PHE A 69 -0.25 -7.25 -4.86
N ASN A 70 -0.65 -7.96 -5.91
CA ASN A 70 -1.08 -7.34 -7.17
C ASN A 70 -2.61 -7.32 -7.28
N PHE A 71 -3.20 -6.12 -7.20
CA PHE A 71 -4.63 -5.88 -7.36
C PHE A 71 -5.03 -5.51 -8.79
N ARG A 72 -4.09 -5.43 -9.73
CA ARG A 72 -4.44 -5.13 -11.12
C ARG A 72 -5.36 -6.23 -11.67
N GLY A 73 -6.50 -5.82 -12.22
CA GLY A 73 -7.51 -6.74 -12.74
C GLY A 73 -8.43 -7.36 -11.68
N SER A 74 -8.14 -7.22 -10.38
CA SER A 74 -8.94 -7.84 -9.32
C SER A 74 -10.35 -7.27 -9.18
N GLU A 75 -10.58 -6.07 -9.73
CA GLU A 75 -11.87 -5.37 -9.71
C GLU A 75 -12.32 -5.00 -11.13
N GLY A 76 -11.74 -5.64 -12.16
CA GLY A 76 -12.05 -5.37 -13.56
C GLY A 76 -11.52 -4.03 -14.09
N THR A 77 -12.00 -3.68 -15.28
CA THR A 77 -11.66 -2.45 -16.01
C THR A 77 -12.91 -1.72 -16.45
N THR A 78 -12.80 -0.42 -16.67
CA THR A 78 -13.85 0.38 -17.31
C THR A 78 -13.29 1.15 -18.51
N THR A 79 -14.17 1.52 -19.43
CA THR A 79 -13.88 2.43 -20.55
C THR A 79 -14.93 3.51 -20.60
N GLU A 80 -14.52 4.77 -20.60
CA GLU A 80 -15.43 5.92 -20.58
C GLU A 80 -14.81 7.14 -21.27
N THR A 81 -15.63 8.18 -21.45
CA THR A 81 -15.18 9.46 -21.97
C THR A 81 -14.27 10.14 -20.95
N GLY A 82 -13.02 10.34 -21.33
CA GLY A 82 -12.02 11.12 -20.61
C GLY A 82 -11.71 12.43 -21.33
N CYS A 83 -10.57 13.00 -20.94
CA CYS A 83 -10.09 14.25 -21.48
C CYS A 83 -8.60 14.20 -21.78
N ARG A 84 -8.22 14.69 -22.96
CA ARG A 84 -6.84 14.98 -23.32
C ARG A 84 -6.58 16.48 -23.19
N PRO A 85 -5.90 16.94 -22.13
CA PRO A 85 -5.67 18.37 -21.89
C PRO A 85 -4.70 18.96 -22.90
N LYS A 86 -4.73 20.29 -23.05
CA LYS A 86 -3.83 21.00 -23.98
C LYS A 86 -2.36 20.66 -23.73
N CYS A 87 -1.94 20.62 -22.47
CA CYS A 87 -0.56 20.28 -22.11
C CYS A 87 -0.14 18.88 -22.61
N ASN A 88 -1.04 17.89 -22.59
CA ASN A 88 -0.74 16.56 -23.13
C ASN A 88 -0.67 16.61 -24.66
N ARG A 89 -1.59 17.32 -25.33
CA ARG A 89 -1.52 17.49 -26.79
C ARG A 89 -0.22 18.17 -27.23
N ASP A 90 0.17 19.26 -26.56
CA ASP A 90 1.42 19.97 -26.80
C ASP A 90 2.66 19.11 -26.48
N CYS A 91 2.55 18.17 -25.55
CA CYS A 91 3.61 17.20 -25.27
C CYS A 91 3.77 16.20 -26.42
N LEU A 92 2.65 15.65 -26.90
CA LEU A 92 2.64 14.67 -27.98
C LEU A 92 3.18 15.24 -29.30
N THR A 93 2.91 16.52 -29.60
CA THR A 93 3.43 17.17 -30.82
C THR A 93 4.96 17.30 -30.83
N LYS A 94 5.62 17.27 -29.68
CA LYS A 94 7.09 17.33 -29.59
C LYS A 94 7.77 16.04 -30.06
N ASN A 95 7.04 14.92 -30.11
CA ASN A 95 7.54 13.61 -30.56
C ASN A 95 8.90 13.21 -29.94
N ASN A 96 9.10 13.51 -28.66
CA ASN A 96 10.37 13.30 -27.95
C ASN A 96 10.41 12.00 -27.13
N GLY A 97 9.53 11.05 -27.44
CA GLY A 97 9.43 9.75 -26.77
C GLY A 97 8.59 9.73 -25.48
N TYR A 98 8.17 10.89 -24.95
CA TYR A 98 7.31 10.95 -23.78
C TYR A 98 5.83 10.94 -24.16
N LYS A 99 5.04 10.21 -23.37
CA LYS A 99 3.56 10.21 -23.46
C LYS A 99 3.05 10.93 -22.22
N GLY A 100 2.29 12.01 -22.39
CA GLY A 100 1.61 12.64 -21.25
C GLY A 100 0.40 11.82 -20.80
N GLN A 101 -0.28 12.31 -19.77
CA GLN A 101 -1.44 11.63 -19.19
C GLN A 101 -2.74 12.20 -19.75
N ASP A 102 -3.70 11.31 -20.01
CA ASP A 102 -5.10 11.71 -20.18
C ASP A 102 -5.75 11.81 -18.80
N VAL A 103 -6.99 12.29 -18.75
CA VAL A 103 -7.69 12.61 -17.51
C VAL A 103 -9.00 11.85 -17.46
N ILE A 104 -9.27 11.16 -16.35
CA ILE A 104 -10.60 10.64 -16.05
C ILE A 104 -11.49 11.82 -15.65
N LEU A 105 -12.59 12.03 -16.37
CA LEU A 105 -13.53 13.10 -16.08
C LEU A 105 -14.22 12.88 -14.73
N GLN A 106 -14.27 13.94 -13.93
CA GLN A 106 -15.01 13.98 -12.67
C GLN A 106 -16.43 14.51 -12.92
N SER A 107 -17.25 14.55 -11.86
CA SER A 107 -18.58 15.15 -11.93
C SER A 107 -18.52 16.59 -12.42
N GLY A 108 -19.41 16.96 -13.35
CA GLY A 108 -19.42 18.28 -13.98
C GLY A 108 -18.63 18.38 -15.29
N GLY A 109 -18.07 17.27 -15.78
CA GLY A 109 -17.48 17.18 -17.12
C GLY A 109 -16.16 17.95 -17.26
N MET A 110 -15.78 18.26 -18.51
CA MET A 110 -14.47 18.85 -18.82
C MET A 110 -14.19 20.16 -18.07
N ALA A 111 -15.17 21.06 -18.02
CA ALA A 111 -15.02 22.38 -17.41
C ALA A 111 -14.79 22.32 -15.88
N ASN A 112 -15.20 21.24 -15.22
CA ASN A 112 -15.11 21.08 -13.77
C ASN A 112 -14.11 20.00 -13.33
N THR A 113 -13.40 19.39 -14.28
CA THR A 113 -12.41 18.35 -13.98
C THR A 113 -11.01 18.98 -13.87
N GLY A 114 -10.44 18.94 -12.66
CA GLY A 114 -9.04 19.31 -12.45
C GLY A 114 -8.11 18.50 -13.36
N GLY A 115 -7.19 19.19 -14.04
CA GLY A 115 -6.28 18.58 -15.01
C GLY A 115 -6.80 18.56 -16.46
N CYS A 116 -8.08 18.88 -16.72
CA CYS A 116 -8.68 18.92 -18.07
C CYS A 116 -8.73 20.35 -18.67
N VAL A 117 -7.66 21.13 -18.53
CA VAL A 117 -7.63 22.51 -19.06
C VAL A 117 -7.58 22.49 -20.59
N GLU A 118 -8.50 23.23 -21.22
CA GLU A 118 -8.68 23.30 -22.68
C GLU A 118 -8.70 21.90 -23.32
N GLY A 119 -9.41 20.97 -22.67
CA GLY A 119 -9.44 19.55 -23.01
C GLY A 119 -10.19 19.21 -24.30
N THR A 120 -9.78 18.11 -24.93
CA THR A 120 -10.55 17.45 -26.00
C THR A 120 -11.01 16.07 -25.52
N SER A 121 -12.17 15.61 -26.00
CA SER A 121 -12.70 14.29 -25.68
C SER A 121 -11.78 13.17 -26.17
N VAL A 122 -11.61 12.12 -25.36
CA VAL A 122 -10.90 10.88 -25.74
C VAL A 122 -11.46 9.72 -24.93
N GLN A 123 -11.47 8.50 -25.48
CA GLN A 123 -11.78 7.31 -24.68
C GLN A 123 -10.61 6.94 -23.80
N VAL A 124 -10.86 6.71 -22.51
CA VAL A 124 -9.87 6.22 -21.54
C VAL A 124 -10.30 4.87 -21.01
N THR A 125 -9.34 3.95 -20.86
CA THR A 125 -9.54 2.62 -20.28
C THR A 125 -8.60 2.42 -19.10
N TYR A 126 -9.12 1.92 -17.98
CA TYR A 126 -8.33 1.78 -16.76
C TYR A 126 -8.86 0.71 -15.81
N GLY A 127 -7.99 0.27 -14.88
CA GLY A 127 -8.35 -0.71 -13.87
C GLY A 127 -9.05 -0.06 -12.68
N LEU A 128 -10.20 -0.62 -12.27
CA LEU A 128 -11.03 -0.05 -11.21
C LEU A 128 -10.39 -0.16 -9.82
N ALA A 129 -9.51 -1.14 -9.61
CA ALA A 129 -8.87 -1.39 -8.32
C ALA A 129 -8.03 -0.21 -7.82
N ALA A 130 -7.50 0.64 -8.70
CA ALA A 130 -6.68 1.79 -8.30
C ALA A 130 -7.50 3.07 -8.08
N THR A 131 -8.73 3.17 -8.60
CA THR A 131 -9.55 4.39 -8.53
C THR A 131 -10.49 4.39 -7.34
N LYS A 132 -11.19 3.27 -7.11
CA LYS A 132 -12.22 3.14 -6.05
C LYS A 132 -11.78 2.10 -5.01
N ASN A 133 -12.38 2.19 -3.83
CA ASN A 133 -12.24 1.20 -2.75
C ASN A 133 -10.78 0.96 -2.32
N PRO A 134 -10.04 1.94 -1.79
CA PRO A 134 -8.65 1.73 -1.38
C PRO A 134 -8.52 0.65 -0.27
N LEU A 135 -7.30 0.19 -0.03
CA LEU A 135 -6.99 -0.64 1.13
C LEU A 135 -7.13 0.19 2.41
N VAL A 136 -8.19 -0.07 3.17
CA VAL A 136 -8.48 0.66 4.40
C VAL A 136 -7.61 0.13 5.54
N ALA A 137 -6.78 0.99 6.11
CA ALA A 137 -6.06 0.76 7.36
C ALA A 137 -6.79 1.48 8.49
N THR A 138 -7.39 0.72 9.42
CA THR A 138 -8.01 1.24 10.64
C THR A 138 -6.95 1.49 11.71
N SER A 139 -7.36 1.85 12.93
CA SER A 139 -6.42 2.18 14.01
C SER A 139 -5.52 1.04 14.45
N ASN A 140 -4.37 1.39 15.04
CA ASN A 140 -3.41 0.46 15.66
C ASN A 140 -2.84 -0.56 14.67
N LYS A 141 -2.37 -0.09 13.51
CA LYS A 141 -1.81 -0.93 12.46
C LYS A 141 -0.35 -0.60 12.21
N THR A 142 0.48 -1.62 12.07
CA THR A 142 1.81 -1.50 11.45
C THR A 142 1.80 -2.31 10.16
N LEU A 143 1.96 -1.66 9.01
CA LEU A 143 2.17 -2.32 7.73
C LEU A 143 3.63 -2.14 7.33
N ARG A 144 4.38 -3.24 7.21
CA ARG A 144 5.81 -3.19 6.93
C ARG A 144 6.24 -4.16 5.84
N GLY A 145 6.99 -3.69 4.86
CA GLY A 145 7.64 -4.58 3.87
C GLY A 145 8.98 -5.13 4.34
N VAL A 146 9.33 -6.32 3.87
CA VAL A 146 10.65 -6.95 4.09
C VAL A 146 11.56 -6.71 2.89
N GLY A 147 12.72 -6.11 3.12
CA GLY A 147 13.68 -5.79 2.05
C GLY A 147 13.00 -5.02 0.91
N THR A 148 13.11 -5.53 -0.31
CA THR A 148 12.46 -4.98 -1.51
C THR A 148 11.17 -5.70 -1.90
N SER A 149 10.74 -6.68 -1.10
CA SER A 149 9.63 -7.58 -1.48
C SER A 149 8.25 -7.05 -1.11
N GLY A 150 8.15 -6.10 -0.18
CA GLY A 150 6.88 -5.51 0.26
C GLY A 150 6.30 -4.54 -0.77
N VAL A 151 5.56 -5.07 -1.75
CA VAL A 151 5.02 -4.29 -2.86
C VAL A 151 3.49 -4.43 -2.94
N ILE A 152 2.78 -3.33 -3.15
CA ILE A 152 1.35 -3.31 -3.48
C ILE A 152 1.21 -2.70 -4.88
N LYS A 153 0.66 -3.47 -5.83
CA LYS A 153 0.44 -3.00 -7.20
C LYS A 153 -1.03 -2.77 -7.48
N GLY A 154 -1.37 -1.64 -8.10
CA GLY A 154 -2.73 -1.39 -8.60
C GLY A 154 -3.77 -1.06 -7.53
N LYS A 155 -3.35 -0.74 -6.29
CA LYS A 155 -4.25 -0.28 -5.22
C LYS A 155 -3.52 0.60 -4.22
N GLY A 156 -4.14 1.70 -3.82
CA GLY A 156 -3.63 2.60 -2.78
C GLY A 156 -4.14 2.25 -1.37
N LEU A 157 -3.61 2.95 -0.37
CA LEU A 157 -4.04 2.89 1.03
C LEU A 157 -4.95 4.06 1.39
N TRP A 158 -5.90 3.82 2.28
CA TRP A 158 -6.62 4.87 3.01
C TRP A 158 -6.48 4.61 4.51
N ILE A 159 -5.78 5.50 5.21
CA ILE A 159 -5.72 5.50 6.66
C ILE A 159 -7.02 6.12 7.18
N GLN A 160 -7.89 5.25 7.70
CA GLN A 160 -9.19 5.61 8.27
C GLN A 160 -9.20 5.24 9.76
N GLY A 161 -8.24 5.79 10.49
CA GLY A 161 -7.99 5.56 11.91
C GLY A 161 -6.76 6.33 12.36
N ASP A 162 -6.33 6.07 13.58
CA ASP A 162 -5.19 6.69 14.24
C ASP A 162 -4.16 5.64 14.66
N ASN A 163 -2.97 6.08 15.07
CA ASN A 163 -1.89 5.20 15.48
C ASN A 163 -1.55 4.13 14.41
N VAL A 164 -1.20 4.57 13.19
CA VAL A 164 -0.84 3.72 12.06
C VAL A 164 0.58 3.98 11.59
N ILE A 165 1.36 2.92 11.40
CA ILE A 165 2.72 2.96 10.85
C ILE A 165 2.71 2.25 9.50
N ILE A 166 3.11 2.94 8.44
CA ILE A 166 3.38 2.35 7.12
C ILE A 166 4.89 2.51 6.85
N GLN A 167 5.62 1.41 6.68
CA GLN A 167 7.07 1.45 6.55
C GLN A 167 7.59 0.48 5.50
N ASN A 168 8.53 0.95 4.66
CA ASN A 168 9.22 0.10 3.69
C ASN A 168 8.26 -0.66 2.76
N VAL A 169 7.19 0.00 2.29
CA VAL A 169 6.23 -0.57 1.33
C VAL A 169 6.29 0.22 0.03
N HIS A 170 6.40 -0.48 -1.09
CA HIS A 170 6.34 0.12 -2.42
C HIS A 170 4.92 0.00 -2.98
N ILE A 171 4.20 1.13 -3.08
CA ILE A 171 2.90 1.21 -3.73
C ILE A 171 3.09 1.72 -5.15
N THR A 172 2.60 1.00 -6.16
CA THR A 172 2.90 1.33 -7.57
C THR A 172 1.81 0.88 -8.54
N GLN A 173 1.96 1.27 -9.82
CA GLN A 173 1.10 0.85 -10.94
C GLN A 173 -0.37 1.21 -10.77
N LEU A 174 -0.64 2.45 -10.33
CA LEU A 174 -1.98 3.00 -10.12
C LEU A 174 -2.45 3.76 -11.36
N ASN A 175 -2.82 3.03 -12.43
CA ASN A 175 -3.22 3.61 -13.73
C ASN A 175 -2.31 4.78 -14.17
N PRO A 176 -0.97 4.57 -14.31
CA PRO A 176 0.01 5.65 -14.43
C PRO A 176 -0.18 6.54 -15.67
N HIS A 177 -0.96 6.10 -16.65
CA HIS A 177 -1.30 6.86 -17.85
C HIS A 177 -2.45 7.87 -17.65
N LEU A 178 -3.06 7.94 -16.46
CA LEU A 178 -4.24 8.76 -16.20
C LEU A 178 -4.14 9.61 -14.93
N ILE A 179 -4.46 10.90 -15.06
CA ILE A 179 -4.82 11.76 -13.94
C ILE A 179 -6.16 11.27 -13.36
N TRP A 180 -6.28 11.32 -12.03
CA TRP A 180 -7.36 10.69 -11.25
C TRP A 180 -7.41 9.15 -11.34
N GLY A 181 -6.37 8.52 -11.90
CA GLY A 181 -6.25 7.07 -12.06
C GLY A 181 -6.01 6.30 -10.76
N GLY A 182 -5.61 6.99 -9.69
CA GLY A 182 -5.47 6.43 -8.35
C GLY A 182 -4.43 7.17 -7.50
N ASP A 183 -4.67 7.22 -6.20
CA ASP A 183 -3.75 7.81 -5.22
C ASP A 183 -3.08 6.70 -4.42
N ALA A 184 -1.78 6.82 -4.16
CA ALA A 184 -1.04 5.79 -3.41
C ALA A 184 -1.43 5.75 -1.93
N GLY A 185 -1.72 6.90 -1.33
CA GLY A 185 -2.14 7.03 0.06
C GLY A 185 -3.10 8.19 0.25
N LYS A 186 -4.15 7.97 1.04
CA LYS A 186 -5.07 9.00 1.55
C LYS A 186 -5.08 8.96 3.07
N TYR A 187 -5.04 10.14 3.68
CA TYR A 187 -5.15 10.33 5.12
C TYR A 187 -6.01 11.56 5.39
N ALA A 188 -6.82 11.49 6.44
CA ALA A 188 -7.50 12.66 6.98
C ALA A 188 -6.69 13.17 8.17
N VAL A 189 -6.33 14.44 8.16
CA VAL A 189 -5.80 15.13 9.33
C VAL A 189 -7.00 15.79 10.00
N PHE A 190 -7.33 15.35 11.22
CA PHE A 190 -8.33 15.99 12.06
C PHE A 190 -7.62 16.70 13.22
#